data_AF-A0A9N8HYA7-F1
#
_entry.id   AF-A0A9N8HYA7-F1
#
_cell.length_a   1.000
_cell.length_b   1.000
_cell.length_c   1.000
_cell.angle_alpha   90.00
_cell.angle_beta   90.00
_cell.angle_gamma   90.00
#
_symmetry.space_group_name_H-M   'P 1'
#
loop_
_entity.id
_entity.type
_entity.pdbx_description
1 polymer ?
#
loop_
_entity_poly.entity_id
_entity_poly.type
_entity_poly.pdbx_seq_one_letter_code
_entity_poly.pdbx_strand_id
1 'polypeptide(L)'
;MLGTADEKTRALVQRENPKAPWPSNIEAMITRDYHSTFPGRNAGFQAGFWVLKPSQKHFDKLIEIIKTTNYAIVHAKKNGKCLSGADSCEDCRTTPIPEINSFHYTACRKPWTCIAVKTNDPNNSMPRKYSIPTDIVHFDQCMQAQKVWHGMRAHLEEQLVQLTGDKENILQKGQSGSYNKEFFLGHCSEDQSKGYLRLAGGAPETIKRIPELYK
;
A
#
# COMPACT_ATOMS: atom_id res chain seq x y z
N MET A 1 -15.51 -11.15 11.71
CA MET A 1 -15.31 -10.55 13.05
C MET A 1 -14.38 -11.46 13.84
N LEU A 2 -13.41 -10.91 14.58
CA LEU A 2 -12.36 -11.64 15.32
C LEU A 2 -12.99 -12.54 16.42
N GLY A 3 -13.53 -13.71 16.07
CA GLY A 3 -14.13 -14.65 17.03
C GLY A 3 -13.08 -15.45 17.80
N THR A 4 -13.50 -16.55 18.42
CA THR A 4 -12.56 -17.64 18.75
C THR A 4 -11.97 -18.15 17.43
N ALA A 5 -10.68 -17.93 17.19
CA ALA A 5 -10.02 -18.54 16.04
C ALA A 5 -10.05 -20.05 16.27
N ASP A 6 -10.82 -20.76 15.44
CA ASP A 6 -10.78 -22.22 15.41
C ASP A 6 -9.39 -22.71 14.96
N GLU A 7 -9.11 -24.00 15.16
CA GLU A 7 -7.79 -24.56 14.83
C GLU A 7 -7.44 -24.38 13.34
N LYS A 8 -8.45 -24.44 12.47
CA LYS A 8 -8.30 -24.22 11.04
C LYS A 8 -7.80 -22.81 10.74
N THR A 9 -8.42 -21.78 11.33
CA THR A 9 -8.00 -20.38 11.17
C THR A 9 -6.60 -20.17 11.74
N ARG A 10 -6.31 -20.75 12.91
CA ARG A 10 -4.98 -20.67 13.53
C ARG A 10 -3.89 -21.27 12.66
N ALA A 11 -4.19 -22.35 11.94
CA ALA A 11 -3.24 -22.99 11.03
C ALA A 11 -2.91 -22.14 9.78
N LEU A 12 -3.80 -21.21 9.40
CA LEU A 12 -3.60 -20.34 8.24
C LEU A 12 -2.82 -19.06 8.55
N VAL A 13 -2.65 -18.71 9.83
CA VAL A 13 -2.03 -17.44 10.24
C VAL A 13 -0.60 -17.68 10.69
N GLN A 14 0.36 -17.19 9.90
CA GLN A 14 1.76 -17.16 10.29
C GLN A 14 1.96 -16.16 11.44
N ARG A 15 2.60 -16.61 12.53
CA ARG A 15 2.87 -15.77 13.71
C ARG A 15 4.34 -15.43 13.82
N GLU A 16 4.63 -14.21 14.23
CA GLU A 16 6.01 -13.75 14.50
C GLU A 16 6.73 -14.66 15.51
N ASN A 17 6.03 -15.06 16.57
CA ASN A 17 6.50 -16.08 17.49
C ASN A 17 5.59 -17.32 17.41
N PRO A 18 5.96 -18.36 16.65
CA PRO A 18 5.16 -19.57 16.53
C PRO A 18 5.05 -20.35 17.85
N LYS A 19 5.93 -20.10 18.82
CA LYS A 19 5.93 -20.74 20.15
C LYS A 19 5.07 -20.01 21.18
N ALA A 20 4.67 -18.76 20.94
CA ALA A 20 3.81 -18.03 21.86
C ALA A 20 2.43 -18.73 21.98
N PRO A 21 1.78 -18.75 23.15
CA PRO A 21 0.43 -19.30 23.26
C PRO A 21 -0.54 -18.47 22.41
N TRP A 22 -1.54 -19.13 21.81
CA TRP A 22 -2.64 -18.42 21.14
C TRP A 22 -3.49 -17.71 22.19
N PRO A 23 -3.84 -16.42 22.01
CA PRO A 23 -4.80 -15.78 22.89
C PRO A 23 -6.16 -16.47 22.74
N SER A 24 -6.86 -16.69 23.86
CA SER A 24 -8.20 -17.28 23.87
C SER A 24 -9.24 -16.37 23.20
N ASN A 25 -9.00 -15.06 23.21
CA ASN A 25 -9.81 -14.04 22.56
C ASN A 25 -8.90 -13.06 21.79
N ILE A 26 -9.04 -12.98 20.47
CA ILE A 26 -8.26 -12.04 19.66
C ILE A 26 -8.98 -10.69 19.68
N GLU A 27 -8.47 -9.76 20.48
CA GLU A 27 -9.04 -8.41 20.61
C GLU A 27 -8.35 -7.39 19.70
N ALA A 28 -7.10 -7.68 19.32
CA ALA A 28 -6.30 -6.88 18.40
C ALA A 28 -5.41 -7.80 17.56
N MET A 29 -5.29 -7.49 16.28
CA MET A 29 -4.30 -8.06 15.38
C MET A 29 -3.60 -6.95 14.63
N ILE A 30 -2.30 -7.09 14.46
CA ILE A 30 -1.52 -6.28 13.56
C ILE A 30 -0.86 -7.16 12.52
N THR A 31 -0.86 -6.70 11.26
CA THR A 31 0.04 -7.23 10.25
C THR A 31 1.28 -6.34 10.21
N ARG A 32 2.45 -6.95 10.37
CA ARG A 32 3.71 -6.24 10.12
C ARG A 32 3.81 -5.95 8.64
N ASP A 33 4.16 -4.71 8.33
CA ASP A 33 4.56 -4.31 6.99
C ASP A 33 6.08 -4.45 6.87
N TYR A 34 6.57 -4.84 5.70
CA TYR A 34 7.98 -4.80 5.39
C TYR A 34 8.36 -3.35 5.08
N HIS A 35 8.87 -2.64 6.07
CA HIS A 35 9.18 -1.23 5.90
C HIS A 35 10.35 -1.04 4.93
N SER A 36 10.21 -0.08 4.03
CA SER A 36 11.35 0.51 3.32
C SER A 36 11.80 1.75 4.09
N THR A 37 12.78 1.62 5.00
CA THR A 37 13.37 2.77 5.67
C THR A 37 14.61 3.27 4.95
N PHE A 38 14.79 4.59 4.94
CA PHE A 38 16.02 5.23 4.47
C PHE A 38 17.25 4.69 5.21
N PRO A 39 18.38 4.50 4.50
CA PRO A 39 19.65 4.14 5.13
C PRO A 39 19.97 5.08 6.31
N GLY A 40 20.43 4.51 7.42
CA GLY A 40 20.77 5.27 8.62
C GLY A 40 19.58 5.68 9.50
N ARG A 41 18.34 5.32 9.15
CA ARG A 41 17.16 5.51 10.01
C ARG A 41 16.73 4.21 10.66
N ASN A 42 16.19 4.31 11.88
CA ASN A 42 15.52 3.18 12.49
C ASN A 42 14.23 2.88 11.72
N ALA A 43 14.13 1.63 11.28
CA ALA A 43 12.90 0.88 11.07
C ALA A 43 11.74 1.38 11.95
N GLY A 44 10.88 2.22 11.39
CA GLY A 44 9.67 2.65 12.06
C GLY A 44 8.60 1.57 11.98
N PHE A 45 7.82 1.43 13.02
CA PHE A 45 6.61 0.61 12.99
C PHE A 45 5.59 1.23 12.01
N GLN A 46 5.23 0.51 10.94
CA GLN A 46 4.25 0.98 9.96
C GLN A 46 2.86 0.46 10.34
N ALA A 47 2.07 1.31 10.98
CA ALA A 47 0.72 1.00 11.49
C ALA A 47 -0.37 0.92 10.40
N GLY A 48 -0.02 0.51 9.17
CA GLY A 48 -0.94 0.58 8.03
C GLY A 48 -2.19 -0.29 8.15
N PHE A 49 -2.11 -1.38 8.92
CA PHE A 49 -3.19 -2.37 9.01
C PHE A 49 -3.36 -2.86 10.45
N TRP A 50 -4.44 -2.42 11.08
CA TRP A 50 -4.86 -2.84 12.41
C TRP A 50 -6.26 -3.42 12.30
N VAL A 51 -6.47 -4.60 12.86
CA VAL A 51 -7.82 -5.14 13.09
C VAL A 51 -8.05 -5.11 14.59
N LEU A 52 -8.89 -4.18 15.04
CA LEU A 52 -9.20 -3.98 16.46
C LEU A 52 -10.68 -4.27 16.72
N LYS A 53 -10.96 -5.01 17.79
CA LYS A 53 -12.26 -4.91 18.45
C LYS A 53 -12.28 -3.58 19.21
N PRO A 54 -13.34 -2.75 19.08
CA PRO A 54 -13.48 -1.55 19.90
C PRO A 54 -13.36 -1.91 21.39
N SER A 55 -12.39 -1.29 22.08
CA SER A 55 -12.10 -1.58 23.48
C SER A 55 -11.34 -0.40 24.09
N GLN A 56 -11.94 0.23 25.11
CA GLN A 56 -11.33 1.37 25.79
C GLN A 56 -9.96 1.02 26.37
N LYS A 57 -9.84 -0.17 26.97
CA LYS A 57 -8.58 -0.72 27.49
C LYS A 57 -7.47 -0.75 26.44
N HIS A 58 -7.76 -1.19 25.21
CA HIS A 58 -6.76 -1.23 24.14
C HIS A 58 -6.43 0.17 23.62
N PHE A 59 -7.43 1.05 23.55
CA PHE A 59 -7.21 2.45 23.18
C PHE A 59 -6.26 3.14 24.18
N ASP A 60 -6.51 3.00 25.48
CA ASP A 60 -5.67 3.60 26.53
C ASP A 60 -4.24 3.03 26.46
N LYS A 61 -4.09 1.72 26.19
CA LYS A 61 -2.77 1.11 26.01
C LYS A 61 -2.03 1.64 24.79
N LEU A 62 -2.75 1.93 23.69
CA LEU A 62 -2.16 2.58 22.51
C LEU A 62 -1.67 3.98 22.85
N ILE A 63 -2.46 4.76 23.58
CA ILE A 63 -2.06 6.09 24.05
C ILE A 63 -0.82 6.00 24.94
N GLU A 64 -0.72 5.01 25.83
CA GLU A 64 0.45 4.76 26.66
C GLU A 64 1.70 4.44 25.81
N ILE A 65 1.60 3.53 24.84
CA ILE A 65 2.68 3.21 23.90
C ILE A 65 3.12 4.48 23.16
N ILE A 66 2.16 5.32 22.74
CA ILE A 66 2.45 6.57 22.05
C ILE A 66 3.23 7.55 22.92
N LYS A 67 2.83 7.68 24.18
CA LYS A 67 3.45 8.59 25.14
C LYS A 67 4.82 8.13 25.61
N THR A 68 5.08 6.83 25.64
CA THR A 68 6.32 6.25 26.17
C THR A 68 7.43 6.07 25.11
N THR A 69 7.11 6.26 23.82
CA THR A 69 8.08 6.41 22.72
C THR A 69 9.18 5.34 22.67
N ASN A 70 8.79 4.09 22.41
CA ASN A 70 9.74 3.06 21.99
C ASN A 70 9.24 2.31 20.74
N TYR A 71 9.16 3.04 19.63
CA TYR A 71 8.73 2.50 18.33
C TYR A 71 9.85 1.92 17.47
N ALA A 72 11.06 1.80 18.03
CA ALA A 72 12.22 1.34 17.30
C ALA A 72 12.19 -0.19 17.19
N ILE A 73 11.69 -0.72 16.07
CA ILE A 73 11.73 -2.16 15.78
C ILE A 73 12.17 -2.44 14.34
N VAL A 74 13.48 -2.75 14.20
CA VAL A 74 13.97 -4.08 13.81
C VAL A 74 13.67 -4.57 12.38
N HIS A 75 14.18 -3.90 11.32
CA HIS A 75 14.68 -4.61 10.12
C HIS A 75 16.02 -4.05 9.57
N ALA A 76 16.79 -3.35 10.42
CA ALA A 76 18.18 -3.05 10.09
C ALA A 76 19.06 -4.26 10.41
N LYS A 77 19.88 -4.73 9.46
CA LYS A 77 20.98 -5.63 9.81
C LYS A 77 21.80 -4.96 10.92
N LYS A 78 21.79 -5.54 12.12
CA LYS A 78 22.72 -5.12 13.18
C LYS A 78 23.93 -6.04 13.09
N ASN A 79 25.08 -5.49 12.71
CA ASN A 79 26.33 -6.24 12.51
C ASN A 79 26.20 -7.38 11.48
N GLY A 80 25.50 -7.13 10.37
CA GLY A 80 25.37 -8.11 9.28
C GLY A 80 24.38 -9.25 9.51
N LYS A 81 23.78 -9.38 10.71
CA LYS A 81 22.80 -10.41 11.05
C LYS A 81 21.36 -9.93 10.90
N CYS A 82 20.48 -10.84 10.51
CA CYS A 82 19.05 -10.60 10.47
C CYS A 82 18.50 -10.61 11.88
N LEU A 83 17.57 -9.72 12.15
CA LEU A 83 17.04 -9.58 13.50
C LEU A 83 16.04 -10.67 13.88
N SER A 84 15.50 -11.39 12.89
CA SER A 84 14.80 -12.65 13.09
C SER A 84 15.71 -13.76 13.63
N GLY A 85 17.03 -13.55 13.62
CA GLY A 85 18.02 -14.59 13.91
C GLY A 85 18.27 -15.55 12.74
N ALA A 86 17.62 -15.35 11.59
CA ALA A 86 17.85 -16.14 10.39
C ALA A 86 19.24 -15.83 9.77
N ASP A 87 19.80 -16.82 9.06
CA ASP A 87 21.10 -16.70 8.39
C ASP A 87 21.05 -15.73 7.19
N SER A 88 19.88 -15.62 6.55
CA SER A 88 19.62 -14.71 5.44
C SER A 88 18.40 -13.83 5.73
N CYS A 89 18.46 -12.58 5.29
CA CYS A 89 17.34 -11.65 5.43
C CYS A 89 16.58 -11.72 4.12
N GLU A 90 15.30 -12.00 4.19
CA GLU A 90 14.42 -11.90 3.03
C GLU A 90 14.40 -10.45 2.53
N ASP A 91 14.58 -10.26 1.22
CA ASP A 91 14.39 -8.96 0.57
C ASP A 91 13.01 -8.91 -0.09
N CYS A 92 12.01 -8.54 0.71
CA CYS A 92 10.62 -8.50 0.29
C CYS A 92 10.33 -7.43 -0.77
N ARG A 93 11.31 -6.58 -1.12
CA ARG A 93 11.18 -5.63 -2.24
C ARG A 93 11.20 -6.34 -3.60
N THR A 94 11.61 -7.61 -3.62
CA THR A 94 11.69 -8.47 -4.82
C THR A 94 10.57 -9.51 -4.91
N THR A 95 9.65 -9.52 -3.94
CA THR A 95 8.52 -10.46 -3.93
C THR A 95 7.68 -10.30 -5.21
N PRO A 96 7.40 -11.40 -5.95
CA PRO A 96 6.56 -11.34 -7.13
C PRO A 96 5.18 -10.72 -6.83
N ILE A 97 4.71 -9.81 -7.68
CA ILE A 97 3.44 -9.11 -7.51
C ILE A 97 2.24 -10.05 -7.20
N PRO A 98 2.08 -11.22 -7.85
CA PRO A 98 0.99 -12.14 -7.55
C PRO A 98 1.02 -12.75 -6.14
N GLU A 99 2.18 -12.74 -5.47
CA GLU A 99 2.36 -13.25 -4.11
C GLU A 99 2.12 -12.17 -3.03
N ILE A 100 1.92 -10.91 -3.45
CA ILE A 100 1.69 -9.78 -2.55
C ILE A 100 0.19 -9.68 -2.23
N ASN A 101 -0.17 -9.98 -0.99
CA ASN A 101 -1.56 -9.89 -0.51
C ASN A 101 -2.01 -8.47 -0.17
N SER A 102 -1.09 -7.60 0.24
CA SER A 102 -1.36 -6.20 0.57
C SER A 102 -0.16 -5.31 0.24
N PHE A 103 -0.43 -4.08 -0.18
CA PHE A 103 0.62 -3.13 -0.56
C PHE A 103 0.35 -1.76 0.03
N HIS A 104 1.33 -1.21 0.76
CA HIS A 104 1.24 0.14 1.32
C HIS A 104 2.13 1.11 0.55
N TYR A 105 1.51 2.01 -0.21
CA TYR A 105 2.18 3.07 -0.96
C TYR A 105 2.78 4.15 -0.05
N THR A 106 4.00 3.92 0.44
CA THR A 106 4.80 4.91 1.19
C THR A 106 5.93 5.44 0.31
N ALA A 107 6.97 4.62 0.09
CA ALA A 107 8.12 4.98 -0.74
C ALA A 107 7.81 4.97 -2.24
N CYS A 108 6.95 4.04 -2.69
CA CYS A 108 6.51 3.93 -4.08
C CYS A 108 5.55 5.04 -4.57
N ARG A 109 5.32 6.09 -3.74
CA ARG A 109 4.38 7.19 -3.97
C ARG A 109 2.92 6.73 -4.10
N LYS A 110 2.00 7.64 -3.84
CA LYS A 110 0.56 7.33 -3.88
C LYS A 110 0.12 7.12 -5.33
N PRO A 111 -0.80 6.18 -5.61
CA PRO A 111 -1.23 5.92 -7.00
C PRO A 111 -1.84 7.11 -7.72
N TRP A 112 -2.47 8.02 -6.98
CA TRP A 112 -3.02 9.26 -7.51
C TRP A 112 -1.99 10.39 -7.70
N THR A 113 -0.69 10.07 -7.78
CA THR A 113 0.38 11.08 -7.96
C THR A 113 1.21 10.91 -9.23
N CYS A 114 0.74 10.10 -10.20
CA CYS A 114 1.33 9.88 -11.53
C CYS A 114 2.86 9.98 -11.52
N ILE A 115 3.53 8.93 -11.05
CA ILE A 115 4.95 8.96 -10.68
C ILE A 115 5.80 9.59 -11.80
N ALA A 116 6.65 10.54 -11.42
CA ALA A 116 7.62 11.13 -12.34
C ALA A 116 8.72 10.10 -12.63
N VAL A 117 8.82 9.67 -13.89
CA VAL A 117 9.85 8.71 -14.32
C VAL A 117 11.10 9.50 -14.71
N LYS A 118 12.07 9.58 -13.78
CA LYS A 118 13.36 10.27 -13.93
C LYS A 118 13.24 11.72 -14.42
N THR A 119 14.36 12.43 -14.46
CA THR A 119 14.46 13.66 -15.24
C THR A 119 15.07 13.23 -16.58
N ASN A 120 14.49 13.68 -17.70
CA ASN A 120 15.16 13.56 -19.02
C ASN A 120 16.25 14.63 -19.18
N ASP A 121 16.54 15.39 -18.13
CA ASP A 121 17.45 16.52 -18.16
C ASP A 121 18.81 16.05 -17.63
N PRO A 122 19.81 15.84 -18.50
CA PRO A 122 21.14 15.42 -18.08
C PRO A 122 21.83 16.43 -17.15
N ASN A 123 21.34 17.67 -17.08
CA ASN A 123 21.87 18.73 -16.20
C ASN A 123 21.11 18.84 -14.88
N ASN A 124 19.98 18.13 -14.73
CA ASN A 124 19.21 18.13 -13.50
C ASN A 124 19.40 16.83 -12.74
N SER A 125 20.40 16.85 -11.87
CA SER A 125 20.73 15.76 -10.94
C SER A 125 19.76 15.66 -9.76
N MET A 126 18.86 16.63 -9.58
CA MET A 126 17.92 16.58 -8.46
C MET A 126 16.78 15.61 -8.73
N PRO A 127 16.50 14.67 -7.81
CA PRO A 127 15.32 13.83 -7.88
C PRO A 127 14.08 14.72 -7.97
N ARG A 128 13.23 14.52 -8.99
CA ARG A 128 11.93 15.19 -9.05
C ARG A 128 11.17 14.88 -7.76
N LYS A 129 10.42 15.86 -7.23
CA LYS A 129 9.66 15.73 -5.96
C LYS A 129 8.80 14.45 -5.87
N TYR A 130 8.38 13.91 -7.02
CA TYR A 130 7.52 12.73 -7.14
C TYR A 130 8.23 11.51 -7.75
N SER A 131 9.57 11.51 -7.86
CA SER A 131 10.30 10.31 -8.26
C SER A 131 10.29 9.29 -7.13
N ILE A 132 10.39 8.01 -7.51
CA ILE A 132 10.60 6.91 -6.58
C ILE A 132 12.06 6.96 -6.09
N PRO A 133 12.31 6.89 -4.77
CA PRO A 133 13.66 6.78 -4.20
C PRO A 133 14.22 5.35 -4.40
N THR A 134 15.04 5.16 -5.42
CA THR A 134 15.55 3.83 -5.82
C THR A 134 16.62 3.25 -4.88
N ASP A 135 17.08 4.04 -3.90
CA ASP A 135 17.97 3.62 -2.83
C ASP A 135 17.25 2.76 -1.77
N ILE A 136 15.92 2.88 -1.66
CA ILE A 136 15.13 2.13 -0.68
C ILE A 136 14.14 1.13 -1.28
N VAL A 137 13.68 1.35 -2.51
CA VAL A 137 12.71 0.47 -3.20
C VAL A 137 13.14 0.18 -4.63
N HIS A 138 12.70 -0.96 -5.17
CA HIS A 138 12.88 -1.26 -6.58
C HIS A 138 11.86 -0.49 -7.42
N PHE A 139 12.36 0.32 -8.37
CA PHE A 139 11.53 1.14 -9.25
C PHE A 139 10.49 0.29 -10.01
N ASP A 140 10.94 -0.80 -10.64
CA ASP A 140 10.07 -1.67 -11.44
C ASP A 140 8.97 -2.29 -10.58
N GLN A 141 9.31 -2.74 -9.37
CA GLN A 141 8.33 -3.28 -8.42
C GLN A 141 7.26 -2.24 -8.07
N CYS A 142 7.66 -0.99 -7.80
CA CYS A 142 6.71 0.09 -7.56
C CYS A 142 5.81 0.33 -8.78
N MET A 143 6.37 0.34 -10.00
CA MET A 143 5.60 0.58 -11.23
C MET A 143 4.62 -0.57 -11.52
N GLN A 144 5.01 -1.82 -11.28
CA GLN A 144 4.08 -2.95 -11.39
C GLN A 144 2.95 -2.87 -10.34
N ALA A 145 3.28 -2.47 -9.10
CA ALA A 145 2.25 -2.22 -8.09
C ALA A 145 1.31 -1.06 -8.50
N GLN A 146 1.80 -0.03 -9.18
CA GLN A 146 0.94 1.01 -9.75
C GLN A 146 -0.02 0.42 -10.81
N LYS A 147 0.50 -0.43 -11.70
CA LYS A 147 -0.31 -1.10 -12.73
C LYS A 147 -1.45 -1.92 -12.15
N VAL A 148 -1.20 -2.68 -11.08
CA VAL A 148 -2.25 -3.43 -10.38
C VAL A 148 -3.33 -2.49 -9.85
N TRP A 149 -2.95 -1.42 -9.17
CA TRP A 149 -3.91 -0.45 -8.63
C TRP A 149 -4.76 0.22 -9.72
N HIS A 150 -4.11 0.66 -10.81
CA HIS A 150 -4.82 1.24 -11.94
C HIS A 150 -5.70 0.23 -12.68
N GLY A 151 -5.32 -1.05 -12.72
CA GLY A 151 -6.16 -2.14 -13.22
C GLY A 151 -7.42 -2.33 -12.38
N MET A 152 -7.29 -2.36 -11.04
CA MET A 152 -8.45 -2.40 -10.14
C MET A 152 -9.36 -1.18 -10.32
N ARG A 153 -8.78 0.00 -10.50
CA ARG A 153 -9.55 1.22 -10.81
C ARG A 153 -10.28 1.12 -12.15
N ALA A 154 -9.61 0.69 -13.21
CA ALA A 154 -10.23 0.54 -14.53
C ALA A 154 -11.43 -0.42 -14.48
N HIS A 155 -11.27 -1.54 -13.78
CA HIS A 155 -12.37 -2.50 -13.55
C HIS A 155 -13.54 -1.88 -12.77
N LEU A 156 -13.28 -1.09 -11.71
CA LEU A 156 -14.33 -0.34 -11.01
C LEU A 156 -15.04 0.66 -11.94
N GLU A 157 -14.30 1.37 -12.79
CA GLU A 157 -14.86 2.29 -13.77
C GLU A 157 -15.75 1.58 -14.79
N GLU A 158 -15.35 0.40 -15.28
CA GLU A 158 -16.19 -0.44 -16.14
C GLU A 158 -17.49 -0.85 -15.46
N GLN A 159 -17.44 -1.28 -14.20
CA GLN A 159 -18.63 -1.61 -13.41
C GLN A 159 -19.56 -0.39 -13.24
N LEU A 160 -19.00 0.79 -12.99
CA LEU A 160 -19.78 2.02 -12.88
C LEU A 160 -20.44 2.41 -14.21
N VAL A 161 -19.77 2.20 -15.34
CA VAL A 161 -20.36 2.43 -16.67
C VAL A 161 -21.54 1.49 -16.90
N GLN A 162 -21.42 0.22 -16.53
CA GLN A 162 -22.52 -0.74 -16.65
C GLN A 162 -23.72 -0.33 -15.76
N LEU A 163 -23.46 0.16 -14.56
CA LEU A 163 -24.49 0.58 -13.61
C LEU A 163 -25.19 1.89 -14.01
N THR A 164 -24.47 2.84 -14.61
CA THR A 164 -24.96 4.23 -14.81
C THR A 164 -25.21 4.60 -16.26
N GLY A 165 -24.63 3.88 -17.22
CA GLY A 165 -24.60 4.28 -18.63
C GLY A 165 -23.65 5.45 -18.94
N ASP A 166 -22.98 6.04 -17.94
CA ASP A 166 -22.18 7.27 -18.08
C ASP A 166 -20.77 6.99 -18.62
N LYS A 167 -20.70 6.49 -19.85
CA LYS A 167 -19.43 6.16 -20.51
C LYS A 167 -18.53 7.38 -20.72
N GLU A 168 -19.13 8.53 -21.00
CA GLU A 168 -18.40 9.77 -21.31
C GLU A 168 -17.62 10.28 -20.09
N ASN A 169 -18.27 10.46 -18.94
CA ASN A 169 -17.56 10.98 -17.78
C ASN A 169 -16.64 9.93 -17.16
N ILE A 170 -17.01 8.64 -17.22
CA ILE A 170 -16.24 7.60 -16.57
C ILE A 170 -15.00 7.21 -17.37
N LEU A 171 -15.18 6.70 -18.60
CA LEU A 171 -14.05 6.18 -19.37
C LEU A 171 -13.35 7.29 -20.16
N GLN A 172 -14.10 8.13 -20.88
CA GLN A 172 -13.45 9.12 -21.74
C GLN A 172 -12.73 10.17 -20.91
N LYS A 173 -13.36 10.74 -19.87
CA LYS A 173 -12.69 11.71 -19.01
C LYS A 173 -11.77 11.06 -17.98
N GLY A 174 -12.16 9.94 -17.37
CA GLY A 174 -11.35 9.25 -16.35
C GLY A 174 -10.09 8.56 -16.88
N GLN A 175 -10.07 8.13 -18.15
CA GLN A 175 -8.98 7.36 -18.77
C GLN A 175 -8.39 8.02 -20.04
N SER A 176 -8.57 9.34 -20.23
CA SER A 176 -8.05 10.07 -21.41
C SER A 176 -6.54 10.30 -21.41
N GLY A 177 -5.86 9.98 -20.32
CA GLY A 177 -4.44 10.23 -20.15
C GLY A 177 -3.56 9.40 -21.07
N SER A 178 -2.41 9.95 -21.44
CA SER A 178 -1.42 9.28 -22.30
C SER A 178 -0.08 9.02 -21.60
N TYR A 179 0.13 9.58 -20.40
CA TYR A 179 1.40 9.46 -19.69
C TYR A 179 1.57 8.03 -19.16
N ASN A 180 2.68 7.37 -19.55
CA ASN A 180 3.04 5.99 -19.17
C ASN A 180 1.84 5.03 -19.15
N LYS A 181 1.11 4.99 -20.28
CA LYS A 181 -0.16 4.27 -20.42
C LYS A 181 -0.07 2.79 -20.07
N GLU A 182 1.11 2.18 -20.23
CA GLU A 182 1.38 0.79 -19.80
C GLU A 182 1.11 0.55 -18.31
N PHE A 183 1.46 1.51 -17.44
CA PHE A 183 1.33 1.39 -15.99
C PHE A 183 0.10 2.10 -15.45
N PHE A 184 -0.25 3.27 -16.00
CA PHE A 184 -1.35 4.07 -15.47
C PHE A 184 -2.69 3.82 -16.17
N LEU A 185 -2.71 3.05 -17.27
CA LEU A 185 -3.92 2.64 -17.99
C LEU A 185 -4.84 3.82 -18.37
N GLY A 186 -4.24 4.96 -18.73
CA GLY A 186 -4.99 6.15 -19.14
C GLY A 186 -5.39 7.08 -18.00
N HIS A 187 -5.11 6.75 -16.74
CA HIS A 187 -5.49 7.60 -15.60
C HIS A 187 -4.56 8.79 -15.33
N CYS A 188 -3.51 8.95 -16.13
CA CYS A 188 -2.51 10.01 -15.99
C CYS A 188 -2.29 10.74 -17.32
N SER A 189 -2.54 12.04 -17.36
CA SER A 189 -2.28 12.91 -18.53
C SER A 189 -0.84 13.43 -18.57
N GLU A 190 -0.22 13.62 -17.42
CA GLU A 190 1.16 14.08 -17.23
C GLU A 190 1.75 13.48 -15.94
N ASP A 191 3.00 13.81 -15.63
CA ASP A 191 3.62 13.42 -14.36
C ASP A 191 3.07 14.25 -13.17
N GLN A 192 3.28 13.74 -11.95
CA GLN A 192 2.88 14.34 -10.68
C GLN A 192 1.37 14.37 -10.40
N SER A 193 0.99 14.99 -9.28
CA SER A 193 -0.41 15.00 -8.81
C SER A 193 -1.39 15.74 -9.71
N LYS A 194 -0.92 16.66 -10.57
CA LYS A 194 -1.79 17.42 -11.48
C LYS A 194 -2.23 16.60 -12.68
N GLY A 195 -1.41 15.64 -13.12
CA GLY A 195 -1.74 14.75 -14.22
C GLY A 195 -2.75 13.66 -13.88
N TYR A 196 -3.07 13.46 -12.61
CA TYR A 196 -3.99 12.39 -12.22
C TYR A 196 -5.44 12.74 -12.53
N LEU A 197 -6.05 11.95 -13.40
CA LEU A 197 -7.46 12.04 -13.74
C LEU A 197 -8.28 11.38 -12.65
N ARG A 198 -9.25 12.09 -12.07
CA ARG A 198 -10.07 11.57 -10.97
C ARG A 198 -11.04 10.49 -11.46
N LEU A 199 -11.42 9.59 -10.55
CA LEU A 199 -12.47 8.59 -10.78
C LEU A 199 -13.74 9.28 -11.29
N ALA A 200 -14.38 8.69 -12.30
CA ALA A 200 -15.56 9.25 -12.94
C ALA A 200 -15.39 10.67 -13.51
N GLY A 201 -14.16 11.04 -13.90
CA GLY A 201 -13.85 12.42 -14.32
C GLY A 201 -14.07 13.47 -13.22
N GLY A 202 -14.23 13.03 -11.96
CA GLY A 202 -14.59 13.90 -10.83
C GLY A 202 -16.10 14.14 -10.64
N ALA A 203 -16.99 13.44 -11.37
CA ALA A 203 -18.44 13.59 -11.24
C ALA A 203 -18.95 13.05 -9.89
N PRO A 204 -19.51 13.91 -9.00
CA PRO A 204 -19.95 13.49 -7.68
C PRO A 204 -21.09 12.47 -7.70
N GLU A 205 -22.00 12.58 -8.68
CA GLU A 205 -23.18 11.69 -8.78
C GLU A 205 -22.78 10.25 -9.08
N THR A 206 -21.80 10.04 -9.96
CA THR A 206 -21.29 8.70 -10.25
C THR A 206 -20.61 8.08 -9.04
N ILE A 207 -19.86 8.86 -8.26
CA ILE A 207 -19.17 8.37 -7.04
C ILE A 207 -20.19 7.91 -5.99
N LYS A 208 -21.33 8.61 -5.85
CA LYS A 208 -22.41 8.22 -4.91
C LYS A 208 -23.03 6.86 -5.24
N ARG A 209 -22.87 6.36 -6.47
CA ARG A 209 -23.41 5.06 -6.93
C ARG A 209 -22.51 3.88 -6.58
N ILE A 210 -21.24 4.11 -6.18
CA ILE A 210 -20.28 3.03 -5.83
C ILE A 210 -20.86 2.02 -4.83
N PRO A 211 -21.55 2.41 -3.74
CA PRO A 211 -22.11 1.45 -2.78
C PRO A 211 -23.12 0.46 -3.40
N GLU A 212 -23.72 0.78 -4.54
CA GLU A 212 -24.67 -0.11 -5.22
C GLU A 212 -23.99 -1.30 -5.91
N LEU A 213 -22.68 -1.22 -6.18
CA LEU A 213 -21.91 -2.33 -6.75
C LEU A 213 -21.64 -3.48 -5.75
N TYR A 214 -21.91 -3.25 -4.46
CA TYR A 214 -21.59 -4.17 -3.36
C TYR A 214 -22.84 -4.67 -2.62
N LYS A 215 -24.02 -4.53 -3.23
CA LYS A 215 -25.28 -5.07 -2.72
C LYS A 215 -25.51 -6.47 -3.26
#